data_AF-W4QYA9-F1
#
_entry.id   AF-W4QYA9-F1
#
_cell.length_a   1.000
_cell.length_b   1.000
_cell.length_c   1.000
_cell.angle_alpha   90.00
_cell.angle_beta   90.00
_cell.angle_gamma   90.00
#
_symmetry.space_group_name_H-M   'P 1'
#
loop_
_entity.id
_entity.type
_entity.pdbx_description
1 polymer ?
#
loop_
_entity_poly.entity_id
_entity_poly.type
_entity_poly.pdbx_seq_one_letter_code
_entity_poly.pdbx_strand_id
1 'polypeptide(L)'
;MSQRTVNDYPIILKAEHISEIIGCSKRVAYELMEQADFPLVRMGRLKRVERDAFFTWFKVQSNKSNPNHEGTIDLWQKRYRTM
;
A
#
# COMPACT_ATOMS: atom_id res chain seq x y z
N MET A 1 11.50 0.97 20.41
CA MET A 1 10.70 0.12 19.50
C MET A 1 11.68 -0.69 18.66
N SER A 2 11.58 -2.02 18.70
CA SER A 2 12.49 -2.89 17.93
C SER A 2 12.03 -2.91 16.47
N GLN A 3 12.88 -2.49 15.54
CA GLN A 3 12.55 -2.52 14.12
C GLN A 3 12.64 -3.97 13.64
N ARG A 4 11.48 -4.57 13.33
CA ARG A 4 11.42 -5.89 12.69
C ARG A 4 11.59 -5.70 11.19
N THR A 5 12.36 -6.58 10.58
CA THR A 5 12.59 -6.56 9.13
C THR A 5 11.41 -7.21 8.41
N VAL A 6 11.24 -6.91 7.12
CA VAL A 6 10.16 -7.47 6.27
C VAL A 6 10.12 -9.01 6.31
N ASN A 7 11.27 -9.65 6.55
CA ASN A 7 11.40 -11.10 6.58
C ASN A 7 10.82 -11.75 7.84
N ASP A 8 10.63 -11.00 8.93
CA ASP A 8 10.21 -11.54 10.24
C ASP A 8 8.71 -11.87 10.31
N TYR A 9 7.93 -11.47 9.31
CA TYR A 9 6.50 -11.75 9.24
C TYR A 9 6.23 -13.14 8.64
N PRO A 10 5.01 -13.70 8.76
CA PRO A 10 4.61 -14.90 8.01
C PRO A 10 4.18 -14.56 6.58
N ILE A 11 4.17 -15.56 5.68
CA ILE A 11 3.69 -15.41 4.28
C ILE A 11 2.24 -14.89 4.24
N ILE A 12 1.44 -15.30 5.21
CA ILE A 12 0.04 -14.87 5.34
C ILE A 12 -0.10 -13.93 6.53
N LEU A 13 -0.43 -12.68 6.23
CA LEU A 13 -0.65 -11.63 7.20
C LEU A 13 -2.09 -11.66 7.76
N LYS A 14 -2.19 -11.26 9.03
CA LYS A 14 -3.44 -10.99 9.74
C LYS A 14 -3.51 -9.49 10.05
N ALA A 15 -4.67 -9.04 10.52
CA ALA A 15 -4.86 -7.65 10.95
C ALA A 15 -3.85 -7.22 12.03
N GLU A 16 -3.44 -8.14 12.92
CA GLU A 16 -2.42 -7.89 13.93
C GLU A 16 -1.06 -7.56 13.29
N HIS A 17 -0.63 -8.33 12.29
CA HIS A 17 0.63 -8.06 11.60
C HIS A 17 0.58 -6.72 10.87
N ILE A 18 -0.54 -6.40 10.21
CA ILE A 18 -0.71 -5.11 9.51
C ILE A 18 -0.66 -3.93 10.49
N SER A 19 -1.35 -4.05 11.63
CA SER A 19 -1.31 -3.06 12.73
C SER A 19 0.12 -2.83 13.22
N GLU A 20 0.91 -3.90 13.37
CA GLU A 20 2.31 -3.83 13.80
C GLU A 20 3.23 -3.23 12.73
N ILE A 21 3.05 -3.61 11.45
CA ILE A 21 3.85 -3.11 10.33
C ILE A 21 3.60 -1.61 10.09
N ILE A 22 2.34 -1.19 10.09
CA ILE A 22 1.95 0.20 9.83
C ILE A 22 2.16 1.06 11.10
N GLY A 23 2.15 0.47 12.29
CA GLY A 23 2.20 1.20 13.55
C GLY A 23 0.88 1.87 13.92
N CYS A 24 -0.26 1.29 13.50
CA CYS A 24 -1.61 1.81 13.77
C CYS A 24 -2.39 0.89 14.72
N SER A 25 -3.57 1.34 15.18
CA SER A 25 -4.44 0.50 16.01
C SER A 25 -5.04 -0.65 15.20
N LYS A 26 -5.38 -1.77 15.87
CA LYS A 26 -6.05 -2.91 15.22
C LYS A 26 -7.33 -2.50 14.50
N ARG A 27 -8.09 -1.54 15.05
CA ARG A 27 -9.30 -0.99 14.43
C ARG A 27 -8.97 -0.36 13.07
N VAL A 28 -7.97 0.53 13.03
CA VAL A 28 -7.53 1.19 11.80
C VAL A 28 -7.01 0.16 10.79
N ALA A 29 -6.30 -0.87 11.24
CA ALA A 29 -5.89 -1.97 10.36
C ALA A 29 -7.10 -2.69 9.73
N TYR A 30 -8.17 -2.95 10.50
CA TYR A 30 -9.40 -3.54 9.94
C TYR A 30 -10.12 -2.63 8.96
N GLU A 31 -10.15 -1.32 9.20
CA GLU A 31 -10.72 -0.33 8.28
C GLU A 31 -9.92 -0.28 6.97
N LEU A 32 -8.58 -0.31 7.06
CA LEU A 32 -7.68 -0.37 5.91
C LEU A 32 -7.88 -1.65 5.09
N MET A 33 -8.07 -2.79 5.76
CA MET A 33 -8.37 -4.07 5.10
C MET A 33 -9.74 -4.09 4.38
N GLU A 34 -10.66 -3.19 4.73
CA GLU A 34 -11.97 -3.06 4.09
C GLU A 34 -11.95 -2.15 2.84
N GLN A 35 -10.80 -1.55 2.50
CA GLN A 35 -10.69 -0.76 1.28
C GLN A 35 -10.87 -1.64 0.04
N ALA A 36 -11.55 -1.11 -0.98
CA ALA A 36 -11.88 -1.85 -2.20
C ALA A 36 -10.63 -2.35 -2.97
N ASP A 37 -9.57 -1.54 -2.98
CA ASP A 37 -8.31 -1.85 -3.68
C ASP A 37 -7.35 -2.72 -2.85
N PHE A 38 -7.72 -3.09 -1.63
CA PHE A 38 -6.83 -3.80 -0.72
C PHE A 38 -6.79 -5.29 -1.07
N PRO A 39 -5.61 -5.95 -1.08
CA PRO A 39 -5.45 -7.36 -1.48
C PRO A 39 -5.96 -8.36 -0.43
N LEU A 40 -7.23 -8.20 -0.01
CA LEU A 40 -7.87 -9.01 1.02
C LEU A 40 -8.36 -10.34 0.46
N VAL A 41 -7.93 -11.43 1.09
CA VAL A 41 -8.54 -12.75 0.93
C VAL A 41 -9.51 -13.00 2.08
N ARG A 42 -10.79 -13.18 1.74
CA ARG A 42 -11.86 -13.52 2.70
C ARG A 42 -12.14 -15.02 2.68
N MET A 43 -12.03 -15.64 3.84
CA MET A 43 -12.41 -17.05 4.06
C MET A 43 -13.40 -17.11 5.21
N GLY A 44 -14.68 -16.94 4.91
CA GLY A 44 -15.73 -16.78 5.91
C GLY A 44 -15.49 -15.54 6.78
N ARG A 45 -15.29 -15.75 8.09
CA ARG A 45 -14.99 -14.67 9.06
C ARG A 45 -13.51 -14.28 9.07
N LEU A 46 -12.66 -15.02 8.36
CA LEU A 46 -11.22 -14.77 8.35
C LEU A 46 -10.85 -13.76 7.26
N LYS A 47 -10.05 -12.79 7.67
CA LYS A 47 -9.39 -11.81 6.81
C LYS A 47 -7.91 -12.12 6.75
N ARG A 48 -7.39 -12.37 5.55
CA ARG A 48 -5.98 -12.74 5.31
C ARG A 48 -5.43 -11.95 4.14
N VAL A 49 -4.13 -11.73 4.15
CA VAL A 49 -3.43 -10.98 3.09
C VAL A 49 -2.13 -11.71 2.82
N GLU A 50 -1.81 -11.92 1.57
CA GLU A 50 -0.48 -12.43 1.20
C GLU A 50 0.54 -11.29 1.40
N ARG A 51 1.70 -11.62 1.98
CA ARG A 51 2.71 -10.64 2.40
C ARG A 51 3.19 -9.79 1.22
N ASP A 52 3.56 -10.42 0.12
CA ASP A 52 4.15 -9.73 -1.03
C ASP A 52 3.10 -8.83 -1.72
N ALA A 53 1.85 -9.28 -1.78
CA ALA A 53 0.71 -8.52 -2.25
C ALA A 53 0.45 -7.28 -1.38
N PHE A 54 0.54 -7.41 -0.04
CA PHE A 54 0.44 -6.26 0.87
C PHE A 54 1.51 -5.21 0.59
N PHE A 55 2.78 -5.60 0.47
CA PHE A 55 3.87 -4.65 0.21
C PHE A 55 3.79 -4.03 -1.18
N THR A 56 3.34 -4.79 -2.18
CA THR A 56 3.09 -4.27 -3.53
C THR A 56 1.99 -3.21 -3.50
N TRP A 57 0.87 -3.52 -2.85
CA TRP A 57 -0.21 -2.54 -2.64
C TRP A 57 0.28 -1.30 -1.90
N PHE A 58 1.09 -1.47 -0.85
CA PHE A 58 1.63 -0.36 -0.06
C PHE A 58 2.52 0.58 -0.90
N LYS A 59 3.38 0.03 -1.77
CA LYS A 59 4.18 0.82 -2.72
C LYS A 59 3.31 1.65 -3.66
N VAL A 60 2.22 1.08 -4.16
CA VAL A 60 1.27 1.80 -5.03
C VAL A 60 0.61 2.96 -4.29
N GLN A 61 0.20 2.77 -3.03
CA GLN A 61 -0.37 3.86 -2.21
C GLN A 61 0.62 5.01 -1.98
N SER A 62 1.91 4.69 -1.78
CA SER A 62 2.96 5.70 -1.65
C SER A 62 3.15 6.55 -2.91
N ASN A 63 2.88 6.00 -4.10
CA ASN A 63 2.97 6.75 -5.36
C ASN A 63 1.71 7.58 -5.62
N LYS A 64 0.52 7.10 -5.21
CA LYS A 64 -0.74 7.86 -5.35
C LYS A 64 -0.71 9.21 -4.60
N SER A 65 0.03 9.31 -3.50
CA SER A 65 0.15 10.55 -2.71
C SER A 65 1.16 11.57 -3.29
N ASN A 66 1.92 11.22 -4.33
CA ASN A 66 2.83 12.12 -5.04
C ASN A 66 2.38 12.31 -6.51
N PRO A 67 1.35 13.13 -6.76
CA PRO A 67 0.83 13.37 -8.12
C PRO A 67 1.76 14.16 -9.05
N ASN A 68 2.99 14.51 -8.63
CA ASN A 68 3.77 15.59 -9.24
C ASN A 68 4.99 15.19 -10.09
N HIS A 69 5.15 13.95 -10.55
CA HIS A 69 6.34 13.61 -11.37
C HIS A 69 6.11 13.04 -12.78
N GLU A 70 4.89 12.75 -13.21
CA GLU A 70 4.66 12.21 -14.56
C GLU A 70 3.43 12.84 -15.20
N GLY A 71 3.61 13.97 -15.88
CA GLY A 71 2.53 14.55 -16.70
C GLY A 71 2.71 15.98 -17.21
N THR A 72 3.72 16.72 -16.75
CA THR A 72 3.86 18.16 -17.11
C THR A 72 5.20 18.52 -17.79
N ILE A 73 6.00 17.54 -18.21
CA ILE A 73 7.22 17.79 -18.98
C ILE A 73 6.93 17.86 -20.49
N ASP A 74 5.90 17.15 -20.98
CA ASP A 74 5.57 17.09 -22.42
C ASP A 74 4.87 18.38 -22.93
N LEU A 75 4.12 19.08 -22.08
CA LEU A 75 3.35 20.26 -22.52
C LEU A 75 4.20 21.53 -22.73
N TRP A 76 5.28 21.69 -21.97
CA TRP A 76 6.19 22.83 -22.16
C TRP A 76 7.13 22.65 -23.35
N GLN A 77 7.59 21.41 -23.64
CA GLN A 77 8.40 21.16 -24.83
C GLN A 77 7.60 21.32 -26.14
N LYS A 78 6.30 20.99 -26.13
CA LYS A 78 5.45 21.06 -27.32
C LYS A 78 5.06 22.50 -27.70
N ARG A 79 5.06 23.44 -26.75
CA ARG A 79 4.68 24.84 -26.99
C ARG A 79 5.86 25.74 -27.40
N TYR A 80 7.10 25.35 -27.11
CA TYR A 80 8.31 26.09 -27.54
C TYR A 80 8.90 25.60 -28.88
N ARG A 81 8.30 24.60 -29.54
CA ARG A 81 8.75 24.07 -30.83
C ARG A 81 7.94 24.59 -32.04
N THR A 82 7.05 25.55 -31.83
CA THR A 82 6.19 26.15 -32.88
C THR A 82 6.46 27.64 -33.11
N MET A 83 7.69 28.07 -32.84
CA MET A 83 8.34 29.27 -33.40
C MET A 83 9.75 28.87 -33.84
#